data_AF-A0AAU1I8K7-F1
#
_entry.id   AF-A0AAU1I8K7-F1
#
_cell.length_a   1.000
_cell.length_b   1.000
_cell.length_c   1.000
_cell.angle_alpha   90.00
_cell.angle_beta   90.00
_cell.angle_gamma   90.00
#
_symmetry.space_group_name_H-M   'P 1'
#
loop_
_entity.id
_entity.type
_entity.pdbx_description
1 polymer ?
#
loop_
_entity_poly.entity_id
_entity_poly.type
_entity_poly.pdbx_seq_one_letter_code
_entity_poly.pdbx_strand_id
1 'polypeptide(L)' 'MSRTVIDLDDDALEAAAKELGTTTKHDTINTALREVTARYRRLHALGEAREPTT' A
#
# COMPACT_ATOMS: atom_id res chain seq x y z
N MET A 1 9.37 -1.97 -14.33
CA MET A 1 9.74 -1.73 -12.92
C MET A 1 11.23 -1.42 -12.85
N SER A 2 11.63 -0.53 -11.95
CA SER A 2 13.04 -0.32 -11.60
C SER A 2 13.46 -1.33 -10.53
N ARG A 3 14.74 -1.73 -10.54
CA ARG A 3 15.31 -2.61 -9.50
C ARG A 3 15.89 -1.75 -8.39
N THR A 4 15.36 -1.91 -7.19
CA THR A 4 15.85 -1.24 -5.98
C THR A 4 16.25 -2.31 -4.97
N VAL A 5 17.40 -2.13 -4.31
CA VAL A 5 17.84 -2.99 -3.20
C VAL A 5 17.59 -2.21 -1.91
N ILE A 6 16.79 -2.78 -1.03
CA ILE A 6 16.47 -2.25 0.29
C ILE A 6 16.53 -3.37 1.30
N ASP A 7 16.92 -3.04 2.53
CA ASP A 7 16.72 -3.94 3.66
C ASP A 7 15.26 -3.83 4.11
N LEU A 8 14.66 -4.98 4.39
CA LEU A 8 13.25 -5.08 4.75
C LEU A 8 13.12 -5.91 6.03
N ASP A 9 12.23 -5.46 6.90
CA ASP A 9 11.82 -6.23 8.06
C ASP A 9 11.02 -7.46 7.59
N ASP A 10 11.58 -8.65 7.80
CA ASP A 10 10.99 -9.91 7.35
C ASP A 10 9.71 -10.26 8.14
N ASP A 11 9.59 -9.87 9.41
CA ASP A 11 8.38 -10.10 10.21
C ASP A 11 7.23 -9.23 9.69
N ALA A 12 7.52 -7.95 9.40
CA ALA A 12 6.56 -7.03 8.81
C ALA A 12 6.12 -7.50 7.41
N LEU A 13 7.07 -8.01 6.61
CA LEU A 13 6.77 -8.56 5.29
C LEU A 13 5.89 -9.80 5.38
N GLU A 14 6.17 -10.72 6.31
CA GLU A 14 5.36 -11.93 6.49
C GLU A 14 3.95 -11.60 6.96
N ALA A 15 3.80 -10.65 7.89
CA ALA A 15 2.50 -10.14 8.32
C ALA A 15 1.72 -9.57 7.12
N ALA A 16 2.34 -8.70 6.32
CA ALA A 16 1.72 -8.15 5.13
C ALA A 16 1.37 -9.23 4.10
N ALA A 17 2.20 -10.26 3.94
CA ALA A 17 1.96 -11.35 3.00
C ALA A 17 0.71 -12.15 3.39
N LYS A 18 0.53 -12.43 4.70
CA LYS A 18 -0.65 -13.10 5.25
C LYS A 18 -1.92 -12.27 5.04
N GLU A 19 -1.89 -10.99 5.39
CA GLU A 19 -3.04 -10.09 5.25
C GLU A 19 -3.45 -9.90 3.78
N LEU A 20 -2.46 -9.82 2.88
CA LEU A 20 -2.70 -9.60 1.45
C LEU A 20 -2.89 -10.90 0.66
N GLY A 21 -2.73 -12.08 1.28
CA GLY A 21 -2.82 -13.38 0.61
C GLY A 21 -1.78 -13.59 -0.50
N THR A 22 -0.60 -13.00 -0.34
CA THR A 22 0.48 -13.05 -1.36
C THR A 22 1.56 -14.06 -0.99
N THR A 23 2.23 -14.62 -2.00
CA THR A 23 3.21 -15.71 -1.81
C THR A 23 4.64 -15.29 -2.09
N THR A 24 4.86 -14.14 -2.75
CA THR A 24 6.20 -13.65 -3.09
C THR A 24 6.45 -12.28 -2.47
N LYS A 25 7.69 -12.04 -2.01
CA LYS A 25 8.09 -10.75 -1.42
C LYS A 25 7.74 -9.57 -2.34
N HIS A 26 8.01 -9.73 -3.64
CA HIS A 26 7.72 -8.73 -4.66
C HIS A 26 6.22 -8.43 -4.78
N ASP A 27 5.37 -9.46 -4.79
CA ASP A 27 3.92 -9.26 -4.91
C ASP A 27 3.34 -8.65 -3.65
N THR A 28 3.84 -9.03 -2.47
CA THR A 28 3.47 -8.41 -1.19
C THR A 28 3.81 -6.92 -1.22
N ILE A 29 5.04 -6.55 -1.57
CA ILE A 29 5.49 -5.15 -1.61
C ILE A 29 4.64 -4.33 -2.60
N ASN A 30 4.48 -4.83 -3.83
CA ASN A 30 3.73 -4.09 -4.85
C ASN A 30 2.25 -3.96 -4.50
N THR A 31 1.65 -5.00 -3.94
CA THR A 31 0.24 -4.97 -3.51
C THR A 31 0.06 -4.02 -2.34
N ALA A 32 0.94 -4.08 -1.33
CA ALA A 32 0.91 -3.18 -0.18
C ALA A 32 1.00 -1.70 -0.60
N LEU A 33 1.94 -1.36 -1.50
CA LEU A 33 2.10 0.02 -1.99
C LEU A 33 0.85 0.52 -2.72
N ARG A 34 0.20 -0.34 -3.52
CA ARG A 34 -1.05 -0.01 -4.22
C ARG A 34 -2.21 0.18 -3.24
N GLU A 35 -2.35 -0.72 -2.27
CA GLU A 35 -3.42 -0.65 -1.27
C GLU A 35 -3.31 0.58 -0.38
N VAL A 36 -2.11 0.93 0.07
CA VAL A 36 -1.85 2.15 0.84
C VAL A 36 -2.24 3.38 0.03
N THR A 37 -1.79 3.47 -1.22
CA THR A 37 -2.13 4.61 -2.09
C THR A 37 -3.64 4.69 -2.35
N ALA A 38 -4.29 3.56 -2.60
CA ALA A 38 -5.74 3.51 -2.80
C ALA A 38 -6.50 3.94 -1.54
N ARG A 39 -6.05 3.51 -0.35
CA ARG A 39 -6.62 3.92 0.93
C ARG A 39 -6.52 5.43 1.12
N TYR A 40 -5.36 6.04 0.88
CA TYR A 40 -5.20 7.49 0.98
C TYR A 40 -6.06 8.25 -0.03
N ARG A 41 -6.15 7.79 -1.29
CA ARG A 41 -7.04 8.40 -2.30
C ARG A 41 -8.50 8.37 -1.88
N ARG A 42 -8.98 7.25 -1.34
CA ARG A 42 -10.35 7.11 -0.81
C ARG A 42 -10.61 8.10 0.33
N LEU A 43 -9.66 8.26 1.24
CA LEU A 43 -9.77 9.22 2.35
C LEU A 43 -9.74 10.67 1.86
N HIS A 44 -8.87 11.00 0.90
CA HIS A 44 -8.78 12.35 0.34
C HIS A 44 -10.03 12.75 -0.42
N ALA A 45 -10.61 11.85 -1.22
CA ALA A 45 -11.86 12.09 -1.93
C ALA A 45 -13.04 12.36 -0.97
N LEU A 46 -13.05 11.72 0.20
CA LEU A 46 -14.04 11.99 1.25
C LEU A 46 -13.78 13.32 1.99
N GLY A 47 -12.52 13.78 2.05
CA GLY A 47 -12.15 15.09 2.57
C GLY A 47 -12.55 16.23 1.63
N GLU A 48 -12.23 16.09 0.34
CA GLU A 48 -12.58 17.05 -0.70
C GLU A 48 -14.10 17.18 -0.90
N ALA A 49 -14.87 16.10 -0.71
CA ALA A 49 -16.33 16.15 -0.76
C ALA A 49 -16.97 16.97 0.38
N ARG A 50 -16.21 17.34 1.43
CA ARG A 50 -16.70 18.12 2.58
C ARG A 50 -16.32 19.60 2.53
N GLU A 51 -15.47 20.01 1.60
CA GLU A 51 -15.24 21.41 1.29
C GLU A 51 -15.98 21.73 -0.02
N PRO A 52 -17.23 22.26 0.03
CA PRO A 52 -17.76 22.93 -1.14
C PRO A 52 -16.84 24.12 -1.41
N THR A 53 -16.04 24.03 -2.48
CA THR A 53 -15.28 25.14 -3.03
C THR A 53 -16.21 26.34 -3.12
N THR A 54 -15.97 27.33 -2.27
CA THR A 54 -16.73 28.59 -2.22
C THR A 54 -16.21 29.52 -3.30
#